data_AF-A0A2D0NJP1-F1
#
_entry.id   AF-A0A2D0NJP1-F1
#
_cell.length_a   1.000
_cell.length_b   1.000
_cell.length_c   1.000
_cell.angle_alpha   90.00
_cell.angle_beta   90.00
_cell.angle_gamma   90.00
#
_symmetry.space_group_name_H-M   'P 1'
#
loop_
_entity.id
_entity.type
_entity.pdbx_description
1 polymer ?
#
loop_
_entity_poly.entity_id
_entity_poly.type
_entity_poly.pdbx_seq_one_letter_code
_entity_poly.pdbx_strand_id
1 'polypeptide(L)'
;MKKILLFSLPVLLIGLTAAYFLYNKPHQKMENADVDMTVSAFDLFVEFDQNEAKANEKYLEKILLVEGKITDVSTNEEGHVSLTLKSSSDMFGVICQMDQLTEHERTDFTVGETVTLKGICTGMLMDVVLVRCVEV
;
A
#
# COMPACT_ATOMS: atom_id res chain seq x y z
N MET A 1 -31.66 5.60 -42.96
CA MET A 1 -32.10 5.37 -41.56
C MET A 1 -31.66 4.00 -41.01
N LYS A 2 -31.84 2.87 -41.73
CA LYS A 2 -31.39 1.53 -41.26
C LYS A 2 -29.87 1.36 -41.06
N LYS A 3 -29.03 2.12 -41.77
CA LYS A 3 -27.55 2.05 -41.66
C LYS A 3 -27.01 2.63 -40.35
N ILE A 4 -27.70 3.61 -39.75
CA ILE A 4 -27.27 4.22 -38.47
C ILE A 4 -27.51 3.26 -37.31
N LEU A 5 -28.61 2.49 -37.36
CA LEU A 5 -28.94 1.44 -36.39
C LEU A 5 -28.00 0.22 -36.51
N LEU A 6 -27.37 0.03 -37.67
CA LEU A 6 -26.40 -1.04 -37.91
C LEU A 6 -25.05 -0.74 -37.21
N PHE A 7 -24.68 0.55 -37.11
CA PHE A 7 -23.44 0.98 -36.44
C PHE A 7 -23.62 1.20 -34.93
N SER A 8 -24.85 1.35 -34.42
CA SER A 8 -25.07 1.53 -32.98
C SER A 8 -24.82 0.27 -32.17
N LEU A 9 -25.12 -0.91 -32.73
CA LEU A 9 -24.94 -2.19 -32.04
C LEU A 9 -23.45 -2.54 -31.76
N PRO A 10 -22.50 -2.42 -32.71
CA PRO A 10 -21.09 -2.66 -32.43
C PRO A 10 -20.49 -1.62 -31.48
N VAL A 11 -20.91 -0.36 -31.54
CA VAL A 11 -20.45 0.69 -30.59
C VAL A 11 -20.92 0.38 -29.17
N LEU A 12 -22.16 -0.09 -29.01
CA LEU A 12 -22.69 -0.51 -27.72
C LEU A 12 -21.92 -1.73 -27.17
N LEU A 13 -21.61 -2.71 -28.02
CA LEU A 13 -20.82 -3.89 -27.67
C LEU A 13 -19.41 -3.52 -27.21
N ILE A 14 -18.71 -2.64 -27.95
CA ILE A 14 -17.37 -2.16 -27.58
C ILE A 14 -17.42 -1.43 -26.24
N GLY A 15 -18.43 -0.56 -26.04
CA GLY A 15 -18.63 0.16 -24.79
C GLY A 15 -18.87 -0.77 -23.60
N LEU A 16 -19.70 -1.81 -23.78
CA LEU A 16 -19.95 -2.83 -22.74
C LEU A 16 -18.70 -3.65 -22.42
N THR A 17 -17.92 -4.07 -23.43
CA THR A 17 -16.65 -4.76 -23.18
C THR A 17 -15.63 -3.86 -22.49
N ALA A 18 -15.50 -2.59 -22.89
CA ALA A 18 -14.59 -1.65 -22.24
C ALA A 18 -15.01 -1.37 -20.80
N ALA A 19 -16.31 -1.19 -20.54
CA ALA A 19 -16.84 -1.04 -19.19
C ALA A 19 -16.60 -2.29 -18.35
N TYR A 20 -16.81 -3.49 -18.91
CA TYR A 20 -16.52 -4.75 -18.23
C TYR A 20 -15.03 -4.90 -17.91
N PHE A 21 -14.13 -4.55 -18.84
CA PHE A 21 -12.68 -4.59 -18.60
C PHE A 21 -12.20 -3.54 -17.59
N LEU A 22 -12.79 -2.35 -17.58
CA LEU A 22 -12.48 -1.30 -16.61
C LEU A 22 -13.03 -1.64 -15.22
N TYR A 23 -14.21 -2.27 -15.17
CA TYR A 23 -14.84 -2.71 -13.92
C TYR A 23 -14.14 -3.93 -13.33
N ASN A 24 -13.67 -4.84 -14.19
CA ASN A 24 -12.96 -6.06 -13.80
C ASN A 24 -11.43 -5.91 -13.89
N LYS A 25 -10.91 -4.70 -13.62
CA LYS A 25 -9.45 -4.53 -13.46
C LYS A 25 -9.00 -5.43 -12.31
N PRO A 26 -8.20 -6.49 -12.57
CA PRO A 26 -7.71 -7.33 -11.50
C PRO A 26 -6.94 -6.45 -10.53
N HIS A 27 -7.28 -6.52 -9.25
CA HIS A 27 -6.57 -5.78 -8.22
C HIS A 27 -5.09 -6.14 -8.34
N GLN A 28 -4.22 -5.13 -8.49
CA GLN A 28 -2.79 -5.38 -8.54
C GLN A 28 -2.40 -6.09 -7.26
N LYS A 29 -1.90 -7.32 -7.41
CA LYS A 29 -1.27 -8.06 -6.32
C LYS A 29 0.00 -7.31 -5.94
N MET A 30 0.10 -6.90 -4.68
CA MET A 30 1.25 -6.16 -4.18
C MET A 30 2.56 -6.95 -4.31
N GLU A 31 2.46 -8.29 -4.30
CA GLU A 31 3.56 -9.21 -4.62
C GLU A 31 4.27 -8.84 -5.93
N ASN A 32 3.49 -8.58 -7.00
CA ASN A 32 4.00 -8.31 -8.34
C ASN A 32 4.10 -6.82 -8.67
N ALA A 33 3.77 -5.95 -7.71
CA ALA A 33 3.87 -4.51 -7.92
C ALA A 33 5.33 -4.06 -7.83
N ASP A 34 5.72 -3.23 -8.80
CA ASP A 34 7.05 -2.61 -8.85
C ASP A 34 7.23 -1.68 -7.64
N VAL A 35 8.42 -1.72 -7.05
CA VAL A 35 8.81 -0.83 -5.96
C VAL A 35 9.23 0.49 -6.57
N ASP A 36 8.58 1.58 -6.19
CA ASP A 36 8.96 2.93 -6.63
C ASP A 36 10.24 3.39 -5.94
N MET A 37 10.36 3.11 -4.63
CA MET A 37 11.52 3.53 -3.82
C MET A 37 11.78 2.61 -2.64
N THR A 38 13.04 2.54 -2.21
CA THR A 38 13.47 1.88 -0.97
C THR A 38 13.88 2.93 0.05
N VAL A 39 13.43 2.80 1.29
CA VAL A 39 13.70 3.74 2.39
C VAL A 39 13.66 3.02 3.73
N SER A 40 14.43 3.45 4.72
CA SER A 40 14.30 2.89 6.07
C SER A 40 13.08 3.46 6.79
N ALA A 41 12.47 2.72 7.71
CA ALA A 41 11.37 3.23 8.53
C ALA A 41 11.79 4.49 9.33
N PHE A 42 13.05 4.52 9.77
CA PHE A 42 13.64 5.67 10.47
C PHE A 42 13.69 6.91 9.57
N ASP A 43 14.29 6.81 8.39
CA ASP A 43 14.45 7.94 7.48
C ASP A 43 13.10 8.41 6.93
N LEU A 44 12.19 7.47 6.62
CA LEU A 44 10.85 7.78 6.16
C LEU A 44 10.12 8.66 7.19
N PHE A 45 10.11 8.23 8.45
CA PHE A 45 9.48 9.01 9.52
C PHE A 45 10.15 10.38 9.72
N VAL A 46 11.49 10.42 9.72
CA VAL A 46 12.25 11.68 9.88
C VAL A 46 11.94 12.66 8.75
N GLU A 47 11.82 12.22 7.50
CA GLU A 47 11.47 13.10 6.39
C GLU A 47 10.06 13.68 6.54
N PHE A 48 9.10 12.87 7.00
CA PHE A 48 7.73 13.34 7.28
C PHE A 48 7.68 14.30 8.48
N ASP A 49 8.38 14.00 9.57
CA ASP A 49 8.46 14.84 10.78
C ASP A 49 9.10 16.20 10.49
N GLN A 50 10.11 16.24 9.62
CA GLN A 50 10.77 17.48 9.21
C GLN A 50 9.90 18.33 8.28
N ASN A 51 9.26 17.72 7.29
CA ASN A 51 8.42 18.43 6.33
C ASN A 51 7.44 17.49 5.63
N GLU A 52 6.24 17.38 6.20
CA GLU A 52 5.17 16.54 5.68
C GLU A 52 4.81 16.83 4.21
N ALA A 53 4.78 18.11 3.79
CA ALA A 53 4.42 18.48 2.42
C ALA A 53 5.44 17.95 1.41
N LYS A 54 6.75 18.11 1.70
CA LYS A 54 7.83 17.61 0.85
C LYS A 54 7.90 16.09 0.86
N ALA A 55 7.66 15.47 2.02
CA ALA A 55 7.59 14.01 2.14
C ALA A 55 6.40 13.46 1.34
N ASN A 56 5.24 14.12 1.37
CA ASN A 56 4.08 13.74 0.56
C ASN A 56 4.38 13.82 -0.95
N GLU A 57 5.02 14.89 -1.43
CA GLU A 57 5.46 14.97 -2.84
C GLU A 57 6.39 13.81 -3.22
N LYS A 58 7.21 13.36 -2.28
CA LYS A 58 8.19 12.29 -2.49
C LYS A 58 7.57 10.89 -2.36
N TYR A 59 6.65 10.64 -1.44
CA TYR A 59 6.24 9.31 -1.00
C TYR A 59 4.77 8.99 -1.19
N LEU A 60 3.88 9.98 -1.19
CA LEU A 60 2.44 9.76 -1.18
C LEU A 60 1.99 8.98 -2.43
N GLU A 61 1.11 7.99 -2.23
CA GLU A 61 0.60 7.07 -3.25
C GLU A 61 1.65 6.19 -3.94
N LYS A 62 2.91 6.19 -3.47
CA LYS A 62 3.97 5.34 -4.00
C LYS A 62 4.10 4.04 -3.24
N ILE A 63 4.59 3.02 -3.94
CA ILE A 63 4.93 1.71 -3.39
C ILE A 63 6.35 1.76 -2.85
N LEU A 64 6.46 1.74 -1.53
CA LEU A 64 7.74 1.81 -0.83
C LEU A 64 8.16 0.43 -0.36
N LEU A 65 9.45 0.12 -0.49
CA LEU A 65 10.10 -0.96 0.21
C LEU A 65 10.74 -0.37 1.48
N VAL A 66 10.17 -0.72 2.63
CA VAL A 66 10.53 -0.18 3.93
C VAL A 66 11.18 -1.25 4.79
N GLU A 67 12.44 -1.03 5.16
CA GLU A 67 13.13 -1.86 6.14
C GLU A 67 13.02 -1.23 7.53
N GLY A 68 12.67 -2.02 8.54
CA GLY A 68 12.56 -1.52 9.90
C GLY A 68 12.47 -2.60 10.96
N LYS A 69 12.74 -2.21 12.21
CA LYS A 69 12.60 -3.07 13.39
C LYS A 69 11.21 -2.94 13.98
N ILE A 70 10.52 -4.04 14.20
CA ILE A 70 9.17 -4.08 14.79
C ILE A 70 9.24 -3.65 16.26
N THR A 71 8.42 -2.68 16.64
CA THR A 71 8.23 -2.24 18.03
C THR A 71 6.89 -2.66 18.59
N ASP A 72 5.88 -2.86 17.75
CA ASP A 72 4.56 -3.32 18.14
C ASP A 72 3.92 -4.14 17.02
N VAL A 73 3.11 -5.14 17.40
CA VAL A 73 2.29 -5.94 16.51
C VAL A 73 0.89 -5.91 17.06
N SER A 74 -0.04 -5.32 16.31
CA SER A 74 -1.45 -5.25 16.68
C SER A 74 -2.29 -6.02 15.69
N THR A 75 -3.37 -6.63 16.19
CA THR A 75 -4.38 -7.28 15.37
C THR A 75 -5.72 -6.72 15.79
N ASN A 76 -6.49 -6.20 14.83
CA ASN A 76 -7.81 -5.65 15.14
C ASN A 76 -8.85 -6.78 15.30
N GLU A 77 -10.09 -6.43 15.68
CA GLU A 77 -11.17 -7.40 15.90
C GLU A 77 -11.55 -8.20 14.63
N GLU A 78 -11.21 -7.68 13.45
CA GLU A 78 -11.45 -8.31 12.14
C GLU A 78 -10.29 -9.23 11.71
N GLY A 79 -9.24 -9.36 12.53
CA GLY A 79 -8.07 -10.18 12.25
C GLY A 79 -7.01 -9.50 11.38
N HIS A 80 -7.10 -8.18 11.16
CA HIS A 80 -6.15 -7.42 10.36
C HIS A 80 -4.90 -7.09 11.17
N VAL A 81 -3.75 -7.57 10.70
CA VAL A 81 -2.44 -7.36 11.32
C VAL A 81 -1.86 -6.01 10.90
N SER A 82 -1.40 -5.25 11.88
CA SER A 82 -0.64 -4.01 11.68
C SER A 82 0.67 -4.08 12.42
N LEU A 83 1.77 -3.77 11.73
CA LEU A 83 3.12 -3.76 12.28
C LEU A 83 3.58 -2.32 12.46
N THR A 84 4.00 -1.97 13.67
CA THR A 84 4.62 -0.67 13.93
C THR A 84 6.12 -0.83 13.90
N LEU A 85 6.78 -0.11 13.00
CA LEU A 85 8.23 -0.09 12.85
C LEU A 85 8.83 1.09 13.61
N LYS A 86 10.00 0.83 14.20
CA LYS A 86 10.76 1.81 14.97
C LYS A 86 11.11 3.04 14.12
N SER A 87 10.87 4.21 14.67
CA SER A 87 11.28 5.49 14.10
C SER A 87 12.29 6.24 15.00
N SER A 88 12.48 7.53 14.73
CA SER A 88 13.19 8.47 15.61
C SER A 88 12.40 8.85 16.87
N SER A 89 11.09 8.58 16.91
CA SER A 89 10.23 8.79 18.07
C SER A 89 10.12 7.50 18.89
N ASP A 90 10.06 7.64 20.22
CA ASP A 90 9.79 6.53 21.13
C ASP A 90 8.31 6.15 21.18
N MET A 91 7.42 7.03 20.70
CA MET A 91 5.96 6.84 20.78
C MET A 91 5.29 6.67 19.41
N PHE A 92 5.88 7.22 18.35
CA PHE A 92 5.34 7.16 16.99
C PHE A 92 6.28 6.37 16.08
N GLY A 93 5.75 5.88 14.97
CA GLY A 93 6.44 4.96 14.10
C GLY A 93 5.96 5.01 12.67
N VAL A 94 6.37 3.99 11.93
CA VAL A 94 5.83 3.68 10.62
C VAL A 94 4.91 2.48 10.78
N ILE A 95 3.62 2.67 10.59
CA ILE A 95 2.61 1.62 10.70
C ILE A 95 2.40 1.01 9.32
N CYS A 96 2.60 -0.31 9.22
CA CYS A 96 2.30 -1.09 8.03
C CYS A 96 1.05 -1.94 8.28
N GLN A 97 -0.02 -1.68 7.55
CA GLN A 97 -1.23 -2.49 7.58
C GLN A 97 -1.13 -3.59 6.52
N MET A 98 -1.11 -4.85 6.95
CA MET A 98 -0.91 -6.00 6.06
C MET A 98 -2.05 -6.12 5.04
N ASP A 99 -1.71 -6.47 3.78
CA ASP A 99 -2.68 -6.58 2.68
C ASP A 99 -3.65 -7.74 2.90
N GLN A 100 -4.94 -7.48 2.95
CA GLN A 100 -5.94 -8.53 3.17
C GLN A 100 -6.19 -9.37 1.90
N LEU A 101 -5.75 -8.87 0.75
CA LEU A 101 -5.98 -9.48 -0.55
C LEU A 101 -4.80 -10.36 -1.01
N THR A 102 -3.71 -10.36 -0.24
CA THR A 102 -2.50 -11.13 -0.53
C THR A 102 -2.39 -12.30 0.44
N GLU A 103 -1.95 -13.46 -0.06
CA GLU A 103 -1.67 -14.63 0.77
C GLU A 103 -0.24 -14.47 1.33
N HIS A 104 -0.13 -14.01 2.57
CA HIS A 104 1.17 -13.80 3.20
C HIS A 104 1.84 -15.13 3.55
N GLU A 105 3.16 -15.23 3.37
CA GLU A 105 3.93 -16.39 3.80
C GLU A 105 3.86 -16.61 5.31
N ARG A 106 3.73 -15.52 6.07
CA ARG A 106 3.45 -15.53 7.50
C ARG A 106 2.66 -14.31 7.94
N THR A 107 1.95 -14.47 9.05
CA THR A 107 1.26 -13.38 9.76
C THR A 107 1.71 -13.24 11.20
N ASP A 108 2.58 -14.15 11.67
CA ASP A 108 3.11 -14.17 13.02
C ASP A 108 4.46 -13.45 13.05
N PHE A 109 4.42 -12.20 13.52
CA PHE A 109 5.59 -11.32 13.64
C PHE A 109 5.99 -11.15 15.10
N THR A 110 7.29 -10.98 15.35
CA THR A 110 7.81 -10.79 16.71
C THR A 110 8.34 -9.40 16.95
N VAL A 111 8.02 -8.81 18.11
CA VAL A 111 8.59 -7.52 18.50
C VAL A 111 10.11 -7.66 18.65
N GLY A 112 10.84 -6.72 18.06
CA GLY A 112 12.29 -6.70 18.03
C GLY A 112 12.91 -7.35 16.79
N GLU A 113 12.11 -7.97 15.94
CA GLU A 113 12.52 -8.49 14.63
C GLU A 113 12.73 -7.35 13.62
N THR A 114 13.67 -7.53 12.69
CA THR A 114 13.83 -6.64 11.53
C THR A 114 13.13 -7.26 10.35
N VAL A 115 12.25 -6.50 9.69
CA VAL A 115 11.48 -6.92 8.53
C VAL A 115 11.65 -5.94 7.38
N THR A 116 11.45 -6.43 6.16
CA THR A 116 11.35 -5.62 4.96
C THR A 116 9.93 -5.75 4.42
N LEU A 117 9.22 -4.63 4.35
CA LEU A 117 7.82 -4.59 3.94
C LEU A 117 7.67 -3.74 2.70
N LYS A 118 6.89 -4.22 1.74
CA LYS A 118 6.44 -3.43 0.59
C LYS A 118 5.03 -2.94 0.85
N GLY A 119 4.76 -1.64 0.75
CA GLY A 119 3.44 -1.07 1.00
C GLY A 119 3.20 0.27 0.30
N ILE A 120 1.95 0.72 0.24
CA ILE A 120 1.56 2.00 -0.36
C ILE A 120 1.58 3.06 0.74
N CYS A 121 2.37 4.13 0.58
CA CYS A 121 2.38 5.22 1.54
C CYS A 121 1.14 6.11 1.41
N THR A 122 0.44 6.32 2.52
CA THR A 122 -0.77 7.16 2.59
C THR A 122 -0.53 8.48 3.33
N GLY A 123 0.72 8.81 3.63
CA GLY A 123 1.11 10.03 4.35
C GLY A 123 1.28 9.83 5.85
N MET A 124 1.26 10.93 6.59
CA MET A 124 1.43 10.98 8.05
C MET A 124 0.29 11.77 8.71
N LEU A 125 -0.09 11.36 9.93
CA LEU A 125 -0.89 12.21 10.83
C LEU A 125 -0.18 12.38 12.18
N MET A 126 0.14 11.26 12.82
CA MET A 126 1.08 11.17 13.95
C MET A 126 2.15 10.11 13.63
N ASP A 127 1.69 9.00 13.07
CA ASP A 127 2.51 7.96 12.46
C ASP A 127 2.49 8.10 10.94
N VAL A 128 3.55 7.61 10.28
CA VAL A 128 3.49 7.36 8.83
C VAL A 128 2.71 6.08 8.62
N VAL A 129 1.73 6.11 7.73
CA VAL A 129 0.89 4.94 7.46
C VAL A 129 1.21 4.39 6.06
N LEU A 130 1.47 3.09 6.02
CA LEU A 130 1.49 2.29 4.80
C LEU A 130 0.35 1.29 4.83
N VAL A 131 -0.32 1.15 3.70
CA VAL A 131 -1.41 0.20 3.50
C VAL A 131 -1.03 -0.86 2.49
N ARG A 132 -1.75 -1.98 2.54
CA ARG A 132 -1.53 -3.13 1.65
C ARG A 132 -0.09 -3.65 1.73
N CYS A 133 0.42 -3.75 2.95
CA CYS A 133 1.78 -4.20 3.20
C CYS A 133 1.94 -5.71 2.95
N VAL A 134 3.05 -6.10 2.35
CA VAL A 134 3.48 -7.49 2.17
C VAL A 134 4.94 -7.61 2.59
N GLU A 135 5.31 -8.69 3.27
CA GLU A 135 6.71 -8.98 3.57
C GLU A 135 7.46 -9.44 2.30
N VAL A 136 8.73 -9.09 2.19
CA VAL A 136 9.63 -9.41 1.06
C VAL A 136 10.90 -10.08 1.56
#